data_AF-A0A850DLD0-F1
#
_entry.id   AF-A0A850DLD0-F1
#
_cell.length_a   1.000
_cell.length_b   1.000
_cell.length_c   1.000
_cell.angle_alpha   90.00
_cell.angle_beta   90.00
_cell.angle_gamma   90.00
#
_symmetry.space_group_name_H-M   'P 1'
#
loop_
_entity.id
_entity.type
_entity.pdbx_description
1 polymer ?
#
loop_
_entity_poly.entity_id
_entity_poly.type
_entity_poly.pdbx_seq_one_letter_code
_entity_poly.pdbx_strand_id
1 'polypeptide(L)'
;DIPLLVENGLAPLFHLVIVVTADSETRVRRLVEHRGVTEADARSRIAAQATDDQRRAVADVLLDNSGAPGGLDDQVRALYRDRLVPFERNLREHKRVGAQYRLVPADPTWPDQARRLTARLKVVCAGRAVHIDHIGSTAVPGLDAKDVIDIQVMVPDLDTADALAEPLADAGFPPVAHVRADNPKPGTDPDAWAKRLHAGADPGRPATVHLRAEGSPAARFALVFRDWLRADPAARAEYLRLKQDAAAAAAGLTGHQAAVAYLKVKEPWFDSAYPRALAWSAGRD
;
A
#
# COMPACT_ATOMS: atom_id res chain seq x y z
N ASP A 1 8.94 -20.34 10.13
CA ASP A 1 10.26 -19.86 9.69
C ASP A 1 10.55 -20.45 8.32
N ILE A 2 10.93 -19.61 7.34
CA ILE A 2 11.15 -20.01 5.95
C ILE A 2 12.49 -19.38 5.51
N PRO A 3 13.62 -20.10 5.63
CA PRO A 3 14.94 -19.54 5.37
C PRO A 3 15.16 -19.03 3.93
N LEU A 4 14.47 -19.65 2.97
CA LEU A 4 14.56 -19.32 1.53
C LEU A 4 13.33 -18.53 1.01
N LEU A 5 12.67 -17.78 1.90
CA LEU A 5 11.46 -17.01 1.54
C LEU A 5 11.72 -16.00 0.42
N VAL A 6 12.87 -15.33 0.47
CA VAL A 6 13.24 -14.27 -0.47
C VAL A 6 13.71 -14.88 -1.78
N GLU A 7 14.59 -15.88 -1.69
CA GLU A 7 15.21 -16.60 -2.79
C GLU A 7 14.16 -17.28 -3.68
N ASN A 8 13.10 -17.83 -3.08
CA ASN A 8 12.02 -18.50 -3.80
C ASN A 8 10.83 -17.58 -4.12
N GLY A 9 10.92 -16.27 -3.83
CA GLY A 9 9.86 -15.31 -4.14
C GLY A 9 8.53 -15.58 -3.42
N LEU A 10 8.57 -16.16 -2.23
CA LEU A 10 7.37 -16.63 -1.50
C LEU A 10 6.66 -15.53 -0.70
N ALA A 11 7.29 -14.37 -0.52
CA ALA A 11 6.74 -13.22 0.22
C ALA A 11 5.27 -12.87 -0.11
N PRO A 12 4.85 -12.84 -1.40
CA PRO A 12 3.47 -12.52 -1.76
C PRO A 12 2.41 -13.51 -1.28
N LEU A 13 2.81 -14.71 -0.82
CA LEU A 13 1.90 -15.72 -0.28
C LEU A 13 1.50 -15.45 1.19
N PHE A 14 2.09 -14.45 1.84
CA PHE A 14 1.86 -14.14 3.24
C PHE A 14 1.20 -12.77 3.42
N HIS A 15 0.32 -12.66 4.42
CA HIS A 15 -0.30 -11.39 4.80
C HIS A 15 0.72 -10.35 5.26
N LEU A 16 1.80 -10.79 5.93
CA LEU A 16 2.85 -9.96 6.47
C LEU A 16 4.18 -10.73 6.55
N VAL A 17 5.27 -10.11 6.11
CA VAL A 17 6.62 -10.68 6.15
C VAL A 17 7.49 -9.92 7.15
N ILE A 18 8.01 -10.64 8.16
CA ILE A 18 8.98 -10.11 9.12
C ILE A 18 10.36 -10.64 8.73
N VAL A 19 11.32 -9.74 8.55
CA VAL A 19 12.72 -10.08 8.30
C VAL A 19 13.55 -9.61 9.48
N VAL A 20 14.38 -10.50 10.01
CA VAL A 20 15.41 -10.17 11.00
C VAL A 20 16.73 -10.00 10.27
N THR A 21 17.39 -8.86 10.45
CA THR A 21 18.71 -8.56 9.89
C THR A 21 19.74 -8.40 10.99
N ALA A 22 21.01 -8.45 10.62
CA ALA A 22 22.11 -7.97 11.43
C ALA A 22 23.22 -7.52 10.47
N ASP A 23 24.09 -6.62 10.90
CA ASP A 23 25.24 -6.22 10.10
C ASP A 23 26.12 -7.43 9.73
N SER A 24 26.80 -7.34 8.58
CA SER A 24 27.56 -8.45 8.00
C SER A 24 28.62 -8.98 8.97
N GLU A 25 29.32 -8.10 9.68
CA GLU A 25 30.39 -8.50 10.59
C GLU A 25 29.84 -9.19 11.84
N THR A 26 28.71 -8.73 12.38
CA THR A 26 27.99 -9.42 13.45
C THR A 26 27.53 -10.82 13.03
N ARG A 27 27.04 -10.99 11.79
CA ARG A 27 26.63 -12.31 11.27
C ARG A 27 27.82 -13.27 11.16
N VAL A 28 28.93 -12.80 10.59
CA VAL A 28 30.17 -13.57 10.44
C VAL A 28 30.69 -13.98 11.81
N ARG A 29 30.85 -13.03 12.73
CA ARG A 29 31.31 -13.29 14.11
C ARG A 29 30.46 -14.37 14.78
N ARG A 30 29.12 -14.25 14.74
CA ARG A 30 28.20 -15.22 15.35
C ARG A 30 28.31 -16.61 14.72
N LEU A 31 28.54 -16.72 13.41
CA LEU A 31 28.76 -18.00 12.73
C LEU A 31 30.06 -18.65 13.20
N VAL A 32 31.14 -17.88 13.31
CA VAL A 32 32.44 -18.38 13.79
C VAL A 32 32.35 -18.80 15.26
N GLU A 33 31.88 -17.93 16.14
CA GLU A 33 31.86 -18.15 17.59
C GLU A 33 30.87 -19.25 18.02
N HIS A 34 29.68 -19.31 17.42
CA HIS A 34 28.62 -20.22 17.88
C HIS A 34 28.46 -21.47 17.02
N ARG A 35 28.95 -21.48 15.78
CA ARG A 35 28.83 -22.65 14.89
C ARG A 35 30.18 -23.23 14.46
N GLY A 36 31.30 -22.63 14.88
CA GLY A 36 32.64 -23.17 14.65
C GLY A 36 33.06 -23.24 13.18
N VAL A 37 32.41 -22.48 12.29
CA VAL A 37 32.82 -22.38 10.88
C VAL A 37 33.97 -21.39 10.74
N THR A 38 34.81 -21.56 9.71
CA THR A 38 35.86 -20.58 9.42
C THR A 38 35.23 -19.27 8.93
N GLU A 39 35.94 -18.15 9.11
CA GLU A 39 35.47 -16.87 8.61
C GLU A 39 35.21 -16.88 7.09
N ALA A 40 36.11 -17.50 6.32
CA ALA A 40 35.97 -17.63 4.88
C ALA A 40 34.72 -18.42 4.48
N ASP A 41 34.41 -19.53 5.18
CA ASP A 41 33.19 -20.30 4.97
C ASP A 41 31.94 -19.50 5.37
N ALA A 42 31.97 -18.79 6.50
CA ALA A 42 30.87 -17.92 6.94
C ALA A 42 30.54 -16.84 5.89
N ARG A 43 31.56 -16.15 5.37
CA ARG A 43 31.40 -15.13 4.32
C ARG A 43 30.86 -15.72 3.01
N SER A 44 31.38 -16.89 2.60
CA SER A 44 30.91 -17.59 1.40
C SER A 44 29.42 -17.96 1.48
N ARG A 45 28.99 -18.52 2.62
CA ARG A 45 27.57 -18.88 2.86
C ARG A 45 26.67 -17.66 2.87
N ILE A 46 27.11 -16.57 3.50
CA ILE A 46 26.37 -15.31 3.51
C ILE A 46 26.20 -14.76 2.09
N ALA A 47 27.26 -14.79 1.28
CA ALA A 47 27.23 -14.29 -0.09
C ALA A 47 26.35 -15.13 -1.04
N ALA A 48 26.14 -16.42 -0.73
CA ALA A 48 25.28 -17.31 -1.52
C ALA A 48 23.77 -17.11 -1.26
N GLN A 49 23.39 -16.29 -0.27
CA GLN A 49 22.00 -16.01 0.10
C GLN A 49 21.50 -14.70 -0.50
N ALA A 50 20.19 -14.44 -0.39
CA ALA A 50 19.63 -13.16 -0.78
C ALA A 50 20.31 -11.98 -0.06
N THR A 51 20.55 -10.90 -0.80
CA THR A 51 21.17 -9.67 -0.30
C THR A 51 20.27 -8.96 0.70
N ASP A 52 20.84 -8.08 1.53
CA ASP A 52 20.08 -7.30 2.51
C ASP A 52 19.04 -6.38 1.83
N ASP A 53 19.34 -5.87 0.63
CA ASP A 53 18.40 -5.07 -0.17
C ASP A 53 17.24 -5.92 -0.69
N GLN A 54 17.51 -7.15 -1.16
CA GLN A 54 16.46 -8.09 -1.58
C GLN A 54 15.56 -8.47 -0.40
N ARG A 55 16.15 -8.73 0.77
CA ARG A 55 15.43 -9.00 2.02
C ARG A 55 14.55 -7.81 2.44
N ARG A 56 15.11 -6.60 2.43
CA ARG A 56 14.41 -5.36 2.78
C ARG A 56 13.24 -5.07 1.84
N ALA A 57 13.42 -5.31 0.53
CA ALA A 57 12.39 -5.04 -0.46
C ALA A 57 11.08 -5.82 -0.20
N VAL A 58 11.18 -7.04 0.35
CA VAL A 58 10.02 -7.90 0.64
C VAL A 58 9.54 -7.83 2.09
N ALA A 59 10.27 -7.16 2.99
CA ALA A 59 9.93 -7.06 4.40
C ALA A 59 8.82 -6.02 4.66
N ASP A 60 7.76 -6.43 5.34
CA ASP A 60 6.76 -5.52 5.91
C ASP A 60 7.18 -4.99 7.28
N VAL A 61 8.04 -5.75 7.95
CA VAL A 61 8.71 -5.38 9.20
C VAL A 61 10.17 -5.83 9.09
N LEU A 62 11.08 -4.91 9.41
CA LEU A 62 12.50 -5.19 9.51
C LEU A 62 12.92 -5.05 10.98
N LEU A 63 13.52 -6.10 11.54
CA LEU A 63 14.03 -6.11 12.91
C LEU A 63 15.56 -6.20 12.87
N ASP A 64 16.25 -5.20 13.40
CA ASP A 64 17.71 -5.18 13.44
C ASP A 64 18.25 -5.86 14.71
N ASN A 65 18.86 -7.03 14.52
CA ASN A 65 19.47 -7.86 15.55
C ASN A 65 21.00 -7.70 15.64
N SER A 66 21.54 -6.56 15.21
CA SER A 66 22.97 -6.24 15.33
C SER A 66 23.41 -6.01 16.79
N GLY A 67 22.45 -5.71 17.68
CA GLY A 67 22.69 -5.46 19.10
C GLY A 67 23.02 -6.69 19.95
N ALA A 68 23.09 -6.48 21.26
CA ALA A 68 23.29 -7.53 22.25
C ALA A 68 22.09 -8.51 22.32
N PRO A 69 22.29 -9.75 22.80
CA PRO A 69 21.18 -10.66 23.09
C PRO A 69 20.12 -9.99 23.98
N GLY A 70 18.84 -10.18 23.63
CA GLY A 70 17.71 -9.51 24.31
C GLY A 70 17.40 -8.09 23.80
N GLY A 71 18.27 -7.47 22.97
CA GLY A 71 18.06 -6.13 22.45
C GLY A 71 16.85 -5.95 21.52
N LEU A 72 16.26 -7.07 21.06
CA LEU A 72 15.04 -7.07 20.25
C LEU A 72 13.76 -7.29 21.05
N ASP A 73 13.84 -7.65 22.33
CA ASP A 73 12.67 -8.12 23.10
C ASP A 73 11.57 -7.07 23.13
N ASP A 74 11.90 -5.81 23.39
CA ASP A 74 10.92 -4.72 23.43
C ASP A 74 10.32 -4.42 22.06
N GLN A 75 11.13 -4.48 20.99
CA GLN A 75 10.65 -4.29 19.62
C GLN A 75 9.69 -5.40 19.21
N VAL A 76 10.02 -6.66 19.55
CA VAL A 76 9.17 -7.82 19.28
C VAL A 76 7.88 -7.75 20.09
N ARG A 77 7.94 -7.37 21.38
CA ARG A 77 6.75 -7.20 22.22
C ARG A 77 5.84 -6.09 21.70
N ALA A 78 6.42 -4.96 21.28
CA ALA A 78 5.66 -3.86 20.68
C ALA A 78 5.02 -4.27 19.36
N LEU A 79 5.79 -4.90 18.45
CA LEU A 79 5.28 -5.43 17.19
C LEU A 79 4.11 -6.39 17.40
N TYR A 80 4.26 -7.31 18.36
CA TYR A 80 3.24 -8.29 18.70
C TYR A 80 1.95 -7.61 19.20
N ARG A 81 2.07 -6.72 20.19
CA ARG A 81 0.95 -6.03 20.83
C ARG A 81 0.25 -5.05 19.90
N ASP A 82 1.01 -4.24 19.16
CA ASP A 82 0.49 -3.06 18.48
C ASP A 82 0.11 -3.33 17.01
N ARG A 83 0.69 -4.37 16.39
CA ARG A 83 0.41 -4.72 14.99
C ARG A 83 -0.12 -6.14 14.82
N LEU A 84 0.58 -7.17 15.31
CA LEU A 84 0.21 -8.56 15.00
C LEU A 84 -1.11 -8.97 15.64
N VAL A 85 -1.32 -8.72 16.95
CA VAL A 85 -2.57 -9.06 17.63
C VAL A 85 -3.77 -8.31 17.05
N PRO A 86 -3.72 -6.97 16.84
CA PRO A 86 -4.84 -6.29 16.21
C PRO A 86 -5.05 -6.70 14.75
N PHE A 87 -3.98 -7.01 14.00
CA PHE A 87 -4.08 -7.45 12.61
C PHE A 87 -4.74 -8.83 12.50
N GLU A 88 -4.33 -9.82 13.31
CA GLU A 88 -4.99 -11.13 13.35
C GLU A 88 -6.48 -10.99 13.62
N ARG A 89 -6.86 -10.20 14.65
CA ARG A 89 -8.26 -9.99 14.99
C ARG A 89 -9.01 -9.38 13.83
N ASN A 90 -8.42 -8.38 13.19
CA ASN A 90 -9.01 -7.73 12.03
C ASN A 90 -9.17 -8.69 10.83
N LEU A 91 -8.20 -9.58 10.59
CA LEU A 91 -8.30 -10.63 9.57
C LEU A 91 -9.46 -11.57 9.89
N ARG A 92 -9.49 -12.15 11.08
CA ARG A 92 -10.54 -13.12 11.47
C ARG A 92 -11.95 -12.52 11.46
N GLU A 93 -12.09 -11.23 11.72
CA GLU A 93 -13.38 -10.53 11.77
C GLU A 93 -13.71 -9.77 10.47
N HIS A 94 -12.88 -9.89 9.43
CA HIS A 94 -12.97 -9.11 8.19
C HIS A 94 -13.16 -7.60 8.46
N LYS A 95 -12.39 -7.08 9.43
CA LYS A 95 -12.44 -5.70 9.88
C LYS A 95 -11.32 -4.88 9.23
N ARG A 96 -11.70 -3.78 8.60
CA ARG A 96 -10.76 -2.79 8.04
C ARG A 96 -10.20 -1.85 9.11
N VAL A 97 -9.01 -1.31 8.85
CA VAL A 97 -8.43 -0.21 9.61
C VAL A 97 -9.15 1.10 9.25
N GLY A 98 -9.41 1.94 10.27
CA GLY A 98 -10.01 3.25 10.07
C GLY A 98 -9.04 4.22 9.38
N ALA A 99 -9.55 5.02 8.44
CA ALA A 99 -8.75 6.04 7.77
C ALA A 99 -8.35 7.16 8.75
N GLN A 100 -7.09 7.60 8.65
CA GLN A 100 -6.61 8.83 9.30
C GLN A 100 -6.60 9.96 8.28
N TYR A 101 -7.17 11.12 8.62
CA TYR A 101 -7.27 12.30 7.74
C TYR A 101 -6.21 13.36 8.03
N ARG A 102 -5.02 12.92 8.45
CA ARG A 102 -3.83 13.76 8.62
C ARG A 102 -2.85 13.54 7.49
N LEU A 103 -2.13 14.58 7.09
CA LEU A 103 -1.02 14.45 6.16
C LEU A 103 0.27 14.11 6.91
N VAL A 104 1.13 13.34 6.26
CA VAL A 104 2.52 13.11 6.65
C VAL A 104 3.45 13.55 5.52
N PRO A 105 4.71 13.88 5.83
CA PRO A 105 5.73 14.10 4.81
C PRO A 105 5.82 12.90 3.86
N ALA A 106 6.14 13.17 2.59
CA ALA A 106 6.33 12.10 1.61
C ALA A 106 7.36 11.06 2.09
N ASP A 107 6.94 9.79 2.17
CA ASP A 107 7.80 8.67 2.55
C ASP A 107 8.42 8.04 1.28
N PRO A 108 9.75 8.05 1.11
CA PRO A 108 10.42 7.48 -0.05
C PRO A 108 10.26 5.95 -0.15
N THR A 109 9.80 5.28 0.90
CA THR A 109 9.58 3.83 0.93
C THR A 109 8.16 3.42 0.50
N TRP A 110 7.23 4.37 0.30
CA TRP A 110 5.88 4.05 -0.21
C TRP A 110 5.87 3.24 -1.52
N PRO A 111 6.72 3.50 -2.52
CA PRO A 111 6.79 2.66 -3.71
C PRO A 111 7.08 1.18 -3.39
N ASP A 112 7.96 0.90 -2.44
CA ASP A 112 8.32 -0.46 -2.05
C ASP A 112 7.18 -1.16 -1.30
N GLN A 113 6.52 -0.41 -0.42
CA GLN A 113 5.33 -0.88 0.29
C GLN A 113 4.19 -1.20 -0.69
N ALA A 114 3.98 -0.35 -1.70
CA ALA A 114 3.01 -0.60 -2.76
C ALA A 114 3.40 -1.81 -3.62
N ARG A 115 4.69 -1.98 -3.96
CA ARG A 115 5.17 -3.18 -4.67
C ARG A 115 4.81 -4.47 -3.91
N ARG A 116 5.00 -4.51 -2.59
CA ARG A 116 4.58 -5.67 -1.77
C ARG A 116 3.08 -5.91 -1.82
N LEU A 117 2.27 -4.86 -1.65
CA LEU A 117 0.81 -4.96 -1.73
C LEU A 117 0.34 -5.45 -3.11
N THR A 118 0.85 -4.87 -4.19
CA THR A 118 0.52 -5.30 -5.56
C THR A 118 0.93 -6.75 -5.81
N ALA A 119 2.06 -7.21 -5.29
CA ALA A 119 2.49 -8.60 -5.43
C ALA A 119 1.51 -9.58 -4.74
N ARG A 120 1.06 -9.27 -3.51
CA ARG A 120 0.03 -10.08 -2.83
C ARG A 120 -1.29 -10.07 -3.61
N LEU A 121 -1.73 -8.90 -4.05
CA LEU A 121 -2.98 -8.76 -4.82
C LEU A 121 -2.93 -9.53 -6.13
N LYS A 122 -1.77 -9.60 -6.81
CA LYS A 122 -1.59 -10.45 -8.01
C LYS A 122 -1.86 -11.92 -7.71
N VAL A 123 -1.36 -12.45 -6.59
CA VAL A 123 -1.61 -13.84 -6.16
C VAL A 123 -3.10 -14.05 -5.90
N VAL A 124 -3.72 -13.16 -5.11
CA VAL A 124 -5.14 -13.27 -4.71
C VAL A 124 -6.09 -13.16 -5.91
N CYS A 125 -5.76 -12.30 -6.86
CA CYS A 125 -6.56 -12.14 -8.06
C CYS A 125 -6.47 -13.36 -8.99
N ALA A 126 -5.42 -14.17 -8.90
CA ALA A 126 -5.27 -15.43 -9.63
C ALA A 126 -5.55 -15.32 -11.15
N GLY A 127 -5.01 -14.26 -11.78
CA GLY A 127 -5.21 -14.01 -13.22
C GLY A 127 -6.50 -13.26 -13.60
N ARG A 128 -7.39 -12.98 -12.64
CA ARG A 128 -8.62 -12.19 -12.86
C ARG A 128 -8.38 -10.67 -12.95
N ALA A 129 -7.18 -10.21 -12.61
CA ALA A 129 -6.79 -8.81 -12.76
C ALA A 129 -6.13 -8.59 -14.12
N VAL A 130 -6.62 -7.61 -14.87
CA VAL A 130 -6.01 -7.12 -16.12
C VAL A 130 -4.72 -6.36 -15.79
N HIS A 131 -4.81 -5.40 -14.86
CA HIS A 131 -3.68 -4.59 -14.39
C HIS A 131 -3.81 -4.30 -12.89
N ILE A 132 -2.66 -4.13 -12.23
CA ILE A 132 -2.60 -3.74 -10.82
C ILE A 132 -1.58 -2.61 -10.67
N ASP A 133 -2.05 -1.45 -10.22
CA ASP A 133 -1.29 -0.20 -10.22
C ASP A 133 -1.29 0.48 -8.86
N HIS A 134 -0.13 0.99 -8.46
CA HIS A 134 -0.04 1.99 -7.40
C HIS A 134 -0.55 3.34 -7.93
N ILE A 135 -1.59 3.87 -7.29
CA ILE A 135 -2.26 5.11 -7.65
C ILE A 135 -2.33 6.05 -6.43
N GLY A 136 -3.05 7.17 -6.56
CA GLY A 136 -3.25 8.11 -5.46
C GLY A 136 -2.01 8.94 -5.15
N SER A 137 -2.03 9.63 -4.00
CA SER A 137 -0.98 10.60 -3.66
C SER A 137 0.35 9.94 -3.32
N THR A 138 0.33 8.77 -2.70
CA THR A 138 1.55 8.03 -2.31
C THR A 138 2.31 7.48 -3.51
N ALA A 139 1.69 7.45 -4.70
CA ALA A 139 2.34 7.12 -5.96
C ALA A 139 3.04 8.32 -6.62
N VAL A 140 2.92 9.54 -6.08
CA VAL A 140 3.57 10.75 -6.61
C VAL A 140 4.79 11.09 -5.75
N PRO A 141 6.03 10.97 -6.27
CA PRO A 141 7.23 11.25 -5.50
C PRO A 141 7.25 12.67 -4.91
N GLY A 142 7.62 12.77 -3.63
CA GLY A 142 7.74 14.05 -2.93
C GLY A 142 6.42 14.73 -2.58
N LEU A 143 5.27 14.07 -2.73
CA LEU A 143 3.97 14.63 -2.40
C LEU A 143 3.48 14.17 -1.02
N ASP A 144 3.42 15.09 -0.05
CA ASP A 144 2.84 14.84 1.26
C ASP A 144 1.39 14.34 1.14
N ALA A 145 1.04 13.33 1.92
CA ALA A 145 -0.21 12.59 1.74
C ALA A 145 -0.72 12.02 3.07
N LYS A 146 -1.97 11.57 3.08
CA LYS A 146 -2.40 10.62 4.11
C LYS A 146 -1.56 9.34 3.94
N ASP A 147 -1.12 8.75 5.05
CA ASP A 147 -0.32 7.52 5.04
C ASP A 147 -1.20 6.29 4.76
N VAL A 148 -1.71 6.23 3.53
CA VAL A 148 -2.55 5.15 3.00
C VAL A 148 -2.09 4.87 1.57
N ILE A 149 -1.77 3.61 1.27
CA ILE A 149 -1.44 3.20 -0.10
C ILE A 149 -2.74 2.93 -0.87
N ASP A 150 -2.94 3.64 -1.99
CA ASP A 150 -4.06 3.39 -2.89
C ASP A 150 -3.60 2.48 -4.05
N ILE A 151 -4.24 1.32 -4.21
CA ILE A 151 -4.01 0.39 -5.31
C ILE A 151 -5.26 0.33 -6.18
N GLN A 152 -5.08 0.36 -7.50
CA GLN A 152 -6.12 0.00 -8.46
C GLN A 152 -5.88 -1.42 -8.94
N VAL A 153 -6.93 -2.24 -8.92
CA VAL A 153 -7.02 -3.53 -9.60
C VAL A 153 -8.04 -3.35 -10.73
N MET A 154 -7.55 -3.34 -11.96
CA MET A 154 -8.42 -3.34 -13.13
C MET A 154 -8.87 -4.78 -13.40
N VAL A 155 -10.17 -4.98 -13.55
CA VAL A 155 -10.80 -6.28 -13.84
C VAL A 155 -11.61 -6.18 -15.13
N PRO A 156 -11.92 -7.30 -15.82
CA PRO A 156 -12.72 -7.24 -17.04
C PRO A 156 -14.09 -6.58 -16.82
N ASP A 157 -14.76 -6.92 -15.71
CA ASP A 157 -16.11 -6.47 -15.39
C ASP A 157 -16.38 -6.44 -13.87
N LEU A 158 -17.54 -5.94 -13.48
CA LEU A 158 -17.94 -5.85 -12.07
C LEU A 158 -18.32 -7.19 -11.45
N ASP A 159 -18.71 -8.18 -12.25
CA ASP A 159 -19.00 -9.53 -11.77
C ASP A 159 -17.70 -10.20 -11.29
N THR A 160 -16.61 -10.00 -12.03
CA THR A 160 -15.27 -10.39 -11.60
C THR A 160 -14.85 -9.66 -10.32
N ALA A 161 -15.19 -8.37 -10.19
CA ALA A 161 -14.93 -7.63 -8.96
C ALA A 161 -15.72 -8.20 -7.76
N ASP A 162 -16.98 -8.57 -7.96
CA ASP A 162 -17.81 -9.19 -6.93
C ASP A 162 -17.28 -10.57 -6.53
N ALA A 163 -16.84 -11.38 -7.50
CA ALA A 163 -16.23 -12.70 -7.26
C ALA A 163 -14.86 -12.64 -6.55
N LEU A 164 -14.24 -11.46 -6.49
CA LEU A 164 -13.00 -11.23 -5.74
C LEU A 164 -13.25 -10.82 -4.29
N ALA A 165 -14.50 -10.57 -3.87
CA ALA A 165 -14.78 -9.96 -2.59
C ALA A 165 -14.31 -10.80 -1.39
N GLU A 166 -14.63 -12.10 -1.39
CA GLU A 166 -14.23 -13.05 -0.35
C GLU A 166 -12.72 -13.37 -0.39
N PRO A 167 -12.12 -13.72 -1.54
CA PRO A 167 -10.67 -13.91 -1.64
C PRO A 167 -9.84 -12.69 -1.16
N LEU A 168 -10.31 -11.48 -1.45
CA LEU A 168 -9.67 -10.26 -0.97
C LEU A 168 -9.85 -10.08 0.54
N ALA A 169 -11.03 -10.38 1.09
CA ALA A 169 -11.27 -10.32 2.52
C ALA A 169 -10.34 -11.28 3.30
N ASP A 170 -10.23 -12.53 2.85
CA ASP A 170 -9.34 -13.55 3.42
C ASP A 170 -7.86 -13.15 3.34
N ALA A 171 -7.49 -12.41 2.29
CA ALA A 171 -6.15 -11.85 2.11
C ALA A 171 -5.90 -10.56 2.92
N GLY A 172 -6.87 -10.11 3.72
CA GLY A 172 -6.76 -8.94 4.58
C GLY A 172 -7.17 -7.62 3.94
N PHE A 173 -8.00 -7.67 2.89
CA PHE A 173 -8.65 -6.53 2.28
C PHE A 173 -10.19 -6.68 2.28
N PRO A 174 -10.86 -6.60 3.44
CA PRO A 174 -12.32 -6.67 3.51
C PRO A 174 -13.03 -5.59 2.67
N PRO A 175 -14.25 -5.87 2.18
CA PRO A 175 -15.01 -4.93 1.36
C PRO A 175 -15.50 -3.71 2.16
N VAL A 176 -15.56 -2.58 1.48
CA VAL A 176 -16.24 -1.35 1.92
C VAL A 176 -17.62 -1.33 1.28
N ALA A 177 -18.52 -2.18 1.79
CA ALA A 177 -19.79 -2.53 1.15
C ALA A 177 -20.69 -1.35 0.73
N HIS A 178 -20.65 -0.24 1.45
CA HIS A 178 -21.46 0.95 1.15
C HIS A 178 -20.92 1.81 0.00
N VAL A 179 -19.70 1.56 -0.48
CA VAL A 179 -19.09 2.32 -1.58
C VAL A 179 -19.08 1.46 -2.85
N ARG A 180 -20.02 1.75 -3.77
CA ARG A 180 -20.18 1.01 -5.03
C ARG A 180 -19.89 1.83 -6.29
N ALA A 181 -19.57 3.10 -6.15
CA ALA A 181 -19.19 3.97 -7.25
C ALA A 181 -18.13 4.99 -6.80
N ASP A 182 -17.34 5.49 -7.74
CA ASP A 182 -16.62 6.75 -7.60
C ASP A 182 -17.58 7.93 -7.83
N ASN A 183 -17.15 9.14 -7.46
CA ASN A 183 -17.94 10.35 -7.75
C ASN A 183 -17.90 10.64 -9.26
N PRO A 184 -19.04 10.57 -9.97
CA PRO A 184 -19.07 10.79 -11.40
C PRO A 184 -18.68 12.23 -11.74
N LYS A 185 -18.09 12.42 -12.91
CA LYS A 185 -17.61 13.73 -13.36
C LYS A 185 -18.62 14.41 -14.26
N PRO A 186 -18.71 15.75 -14.27
CA PRO A 186 -19.68 16.47 -15.10
C PRO A 186 -19.61 16.03 -16.56
N GLY A 187 -20.79 15.77 -17.16
CA GLY A 187 -20.90 15.35 -18.56
C GLY A 187 -20.56 13.88 -18.84
N THR A 188 -20.42 13.04 -17.81
CA THR A 188 -20.22 11.59 -17.96
C THR A 188 -21.44 10.81 -17.49
N ASP A 189 -21.63 9.60 -18.01
CA ASP A 189 -22.65 8.65 -17.52
C ASP A 189 -22.32 8.21 -16.09
N PRO A 190 -23.18 8.48 -15.08
CA PRO A 190 -22.94 8.07 -13.71
C PRO A 190 -22.75 6.56 -13.52
N ASP A 191 -23.43 5.73 -14.31
CA ASP A 191 -23.38 4.27 -14.17
C ASP A 191 -22.00 3.71 -14.58
N ALA A 192 -21.27 4.42 -15.45
CA ALA A 192 -19.91 4.09 -15.85
C ALA A 192 -18.86 4.26 -14.72
N TRP A 193 -19.23 4.85 -13.58
CA TRP A 193 -18.34 5.05 -12.43
C TRP A 193 -18.48 3.99 -11.33
N ALA A 194 -19.23 2.92 -11.60
CA ALA A 194 -19.37 1.79 -10.68
C ALA A 194 -18.02 1.10 -10.41
N LYS A 195 -17.82 0.67 -9.16
CA LYS A 195 -16.60 0.01 -8.67
C LYS A 195 -16.90 -0.93 -7.51
N ARG A 196 -15.88 -1.66 -7.05
CA ARG A 196 -15.82 -2.19 -5.68
C ARG A 196 -14.64 -1.59 -4.95
N LEU A 197 -14.79 -1.40 -3.64
CA LEU A 197 -13.76 -0.81 -2.79
C LEU A 197 -13.47 -1.76 -1.64
N HIS A 198 -12.19 -1.98 -1.39
CA HIS A 198 -11.67 -2.78 -0.27
C HIS A 198 -10.67 -1.95 0.51
N ALA A 199 -10.46 -2.29 1.78
CA ALA A 199 -9.51 -1.61 2.64
C ALA A 199 -8.74 -2.59 3.52
N GLY A 200 -7.46 -2.30 3.77
CA GLY A 200 -6.56 -3.17 4.52
C GLY A 200 -6.96 -3.36 5.98
N ALA A 201 -6.72 -4.57 6.49
CA ALA A 201 -6.90 -4.97 7.88
C ALA A 201 -5.64 -4.74 8.76
N ASP A 202 -4.47 -4.51 8.16
CA ASP A 202 -3.20 -4.29 8.87
C ASP A 202 -3.07 -2.85 9.40
N PRO A 203 -3.09 -2.62 10.73
CA PRO A 203 -2.97 -1.28 11.30
C PRO A 203 -1.60 -0.64 11.04
N GLY A 204 -0.56 -1.43 10.81
CA GLY A 204 0.77 -0.94 10.48
C GLY A 204 0.92 -0.54 9.02
N ARG A 205 0.03 -1.02 8.13
CA ARG A 205 0.00 -0.52 6.76
C ARG A 205 -1.41 -0.36 6.17
N PRO A 206 -2.06 0.79 6.42
CA PRO A 206 -3.33 1.12 5.78
C PRO A 206 -3.21 1.13 4.26
N ALA A 207 -4.17 0.49 3.59
CA ALA A 207 -4.26 0.46 2.15
C ALA A 207 -5.73 0.50 1.70
N THR A 208 -5.96 1.05 0.52
CA THR A 208 -7.26 1.06 -0.17
C THR A 208 -7.10 0.36 -1.51
N VAL A 209 -7.96 -0.59 -1.83
CA VAL A 209 -7.91 -1.34 -3.09
C VAL A 209 -9.19 -1.07 -3.88
N HIS A 210 -9.03 -0.42 -5.03
CA HIS A 210 -10.09 -0.04 -5.94
C HIS A 210 -10.20 -1.08 -7.04
N LEU A 211 -11.31 -1.79 -7.12
CA LEU A 211 -11.60 -2.69 -8.23
C LEU A 211 -12.49 -1.95 -9.23
N ARG A 212 -11.99 -1.77 -10.45
CA ARG A 212 -12.68 -1.04 -11.51
C ARG A 212 -12.66 -1.84 -12.79
N ALA A 213 -13.77 -1.82 -13.53
CA ALA A 213 -13.86 -2.47 -14.83
C ALA A 213 -12.90 -1.80 -15.83
N GLU A 214 -12.33 -2.61 -16.71
CA GLU A 214 -11.53 -2.15 -17.84
C GLU A 214 -12.35 -1.17 -18.70
N GLY A 215 -11.68 -0.13 -19.23
CA GLY A 215 -12.34 0.92 -20.00
C GLY A 215 -13.17 1.93 -19.18
N SER A 216 -13.41 1.69 -17.88
CA SER A 216 -14.17 2.65 -17.07
C SER A 216 -13.45 4.01 -16.95
N PRO A 217 -14.20 5.14 -16.96
CA PRO A 217 -13.63 6.48 -16.83
C PRO A 217 -12.84 6.66 -15.53
N ALA A 218 -13.29 6.01 -14.45
CA ALA A 218 -12.61 6.03 -13.17
C ALA A 218 -11.25 5.32 -13.21
N ALA A 219 -11.15 4.18 -13.92
CA ALA A 219 -9.90 3.43 -14.03
C ALA A 219 -8.85 4.20 -14.83
N ARG A 220 -9.26 4.81 -15.94
CA ARG A 220 -8.40 5.70 -16.74
C ARG A 220 -7.95 6.91 -15.92
N PHE A 221 -8.89 7.57 -15.24
CA PHE A 221 -8.58 8.80 -14.51
C PHE A 221 -7.60 8.58 -13.37
N ALA A 222 -7.68 7.47 -12.64
CA ALA A 222 -6.75 7.19 -11.55
C ALA A 222 -5.27 7.14 -12.02
N LEU A 223 -5.02 6.59 -13.21
CA LEU A 223 -3.69 6.53 -13.81
C LEU A 223 -3.27 7.89 -14.36
N VAL A 224 -4.13 8.52 -15.17
CA VAL A 224 -3.86 9.83 -15.78
C VAL A 224 -3.60 10.89 -14.70
N PHE A 225 -4.39 10.91 -13.63
CA PHE A 225 -4.22 11.85 -12.53
C PHE A 225 -2.86 11.67 -11.82
N ARG A 226 -2.46 10.43 -11.53
CA ARG A 226 -1.14 10.12 -10.96
C ARG A 226 -0.02 10.66 -11.85
N ASP A 227 -0.06 10.35 -13.13
CA ASP A 227 1.03 10.66 -14.05
C ASP A 227 1.08 12.15 -14.40
N TRP A 228 -0.07 12.82 -14.47
CA TRP A 228 -0.17 14.26 -14.56
C TRP A 228 0.52 14.95 -13.37
N LEU A 229 0.19 14.55 -12.14
CA LEU A 229 0.80 15.14 -10.94
C LEU A 229 2.30 14.85 -10.81
N ARG A 230 2.80 13.75 -11.40
CA ARG A 230 4.24 13.49 -11.49
C ARG A 230 4.92 14.49 -12.43
N ALA A 231 4.30 14.75 -13.58
CA ALA A 231 4.85 15.59 -14.65
C ALA A 231 4.66 17.10 -14.44
N ASP A 232 3.64 17.52 -13.68
CA ASP A 232 3.26 18.94 -13.53
C ASP A 232 3.44 19.41 -12.07
N PRO A 233 4.54 20.12 -11.76
CA PRO A 233 4.78 20.65 -10.42
C PRO A 233 3.74 21.66 -9.95
N ALA A 234 3.12 22.43 -10.86
CA ALA A 234 2.14 23.44 -10.50
C ALA A 234 0.83 22.77 -10.06
N ALA A 235 0.36 21.78 -10.82
CA ALA A 235 -0.80 20.97 -10.46
C ALA A 235 -0.56 20.22 -9.14
N ARG A 236 0.65 19.68 -8.94
CA ARG A 236 1.03 19.02 -7.68
C ARG A 236 1.00 19.96 -6.49
N ALA A 237 1.49 21.19 -6.64
CA ALA A 237 1.46 22.20 -5.58
C ALA A 237 0.03 22.66 -5.26
N GLU A 238 -0.81 22.86 -6.27
CA GLU A 238 -2.23 23.19 -6.11
C GLU A 238 -2.97 22.08 -5.34
N TYR A 239 -2.78 20.83 -5.75
CA TYR A 239 -3.41 19.68 -5.10
C TYR A 239 -2.89 19.46 -3.66
N LEU A 240 -1.62 19.79 -3.38
CA LEU A 240 -1.10 19.76 -2.01
C LEU A 240 -1.81 20.77 -1.10
N ARG A 241 -1.98 22.01 -1.56
CA ARG A 241 -2.69 23.05 -0.78
C ARG A 241 -4.13 22.62 -0.45
N LEU A 242 -4.85 22.11 -1.45
CA LEU A 242 -6.19 21.54 -1.24
C LEU A 242 -6.22 20.46 -0.16
N LYS A 243 -5.23 19.55 -0.16
CA LYS A 243 -5.14 18.49 0.85
C LYS A 243 -4.82 19.05 2.25
N GLN A 244 -4.01 20.10 2.34
CA GLN A 244 -3.74 20.78 3.61
C GLN A 244 -5.02 21.41 4.17
N ASP A 245 -5.81 22.07 3.32
CA ASP A 245 -7.11 22.65 3.71
C ASP A 245 -8.10 21.54 4.14
N ALA A 246 -8.16 20.44 3.40
CA ALA A 246 -9.01 19.29 3.73
C ALA A 246 -8.60 18.63 5.05
N ALA A 247 -7.30 18.49 5.31
CA ALA A 247 -6.77 17.95 6.56
C ALA A 247 -7.05 18.90 7.74
N ALA A 248 -6.93 20.21 7.54
CA ALA A 248 -7.28 21.21 8.54
C ALA A 248 -8.77 21.18 8.88
N ALA A 249 -9.65 21.03 7.88
CA ALA A 249 -11.09 20.91 8.10
C ALA A 249 -11.48 19.63 8.88
N ALA A 250 -10.69 18.56 8.76
CA ALA A 250 -10.89 17.30 9.48
C ALA A 250 -10.20 17.26 10.85
N ALA A 251 -9.39 18.27 11.20
CA ALA A 251 -8.62 18.29 12.44
C ALA A 251 -9.54 18.25 13.67
N GLY A 252 -9.20 17.41 14.65
CA GLY A 252 -10.00 17.21 15.87
C GLY A 252 -11.27 16.36 15.70
N LEU A 253 -11.65 16.00 14.46
CA LEU A 253 -12.76 15.10 14.19
C LEU A 253 -12.28 13.64 14.13
N THR A 254 -13.21 12.70 14.29
CA THR A 254 -12.92 11.26 14.17
C THR A 254 -13.95 10.54 13.29
N GLY A 255 -13.56 9.36 12.80
CA GLY A 255 -14.44 8.46 12.04
C GLY A 255 -15.15 9.14 10.87
N HIS A 256 -16.47 8.97 10.81
CA HIS A 256 -17.30 9.48 9.72
C HIS A 256 -17.29 11.02 9.62
N GLN A 257 -17.24 11.72 10.76
CA GLN A 257 -17.23 13.20 10.77
C GLN A 257 -15.95 13.75 10.11
N ALA A 258 -14.79 13.17 10.44
CA ALA A 258 -13.52 13.53 9.79
C ALA A 258 -13.56 13.23 8.28
N ALA A 259 -14.13 12.08 7.89
CA ALA A 259 -14.28 11.70 6.50
C ALA A 259 -15.09 12.71 5.69
N VAL A 260 -16.26 13.08 6.21
CA VAL A 260 -17.16 14.05 5.57
C VAL A 260 -16.49 15.42 5.46
N ALA A 261 -15.86 15.91 6.53
CA ALA A 261 -15.19 17.21 6.52
C ALA A 261 -14.05 17.26 5.48
N TYR A 262 -13.21 16.21 5.44
CA TYR A 262 -12.11 16.12 4.49
C TYR A 262 -12.61 16.06 3.04
N LEU A 263 -13.59 15.21 2.75
CA LEU A 263 -14.11 15.03 1.40
C LEU A 263 -14.89 16.25 0.91
N LYS A 264 -15.61 16.96 1.79
CA LYS A 264 -16.34 18.18 1.43
C LYS A 264 -15.44 19.27 0.83
N VAL A 265 -14.22 19.39 1.34
CA VAL A 265 -13.22 20.34 0.80
C VAL A 265 -12.63 19.80 -0.50
N LYS A 266 -12.28 18.51 -0.52
CA LYS A 266 -11.47 17.92 -1.59
C LYS A 266 -12.26 17.59 -2.86
N GLU A 267 -13.47 17.05 -2.72
CA GLU A 267 -14.23 16.48 -3.85
C GLU A 267 -14.58 17.49 -4.95
N PRO A 268 -15.04 18.72 -4.65
CA PRO A 268 -15.41 19.70 -5.68
C PRO A 268 -14.25 20.05 -6.62
N TRP A 269 -13.01 20.04 -6.12
CA TRP A 269 -11.84 20.36 -6.95
C TRP A 269 -11.63 19.36 -8.09
N PHE A 270 -11.99 18.09 -7.88
CA PHE A 270 -11.80 17.05 -8.90
C PHE A 270 -12.64 17.26 -10.16
N ASP A 271 -13.74 18.02 -10.09
CA ASP A 271 -14.56 18.32 -11.27
C ASP A 271 -13.82 19.27 -12.23
N SER A 272 -12.97 20.15 -11.69
CA SER A 272 -12.07 20.99 -12.48
C SER A 272 -10.79 20.25 -12.89
N ALA A 273 -10.26 19.38 -12.03
CA ALA A 273 -9.02 18.65 -12.28
C ALA A 273 -9.18 17.56 -13.34
N TYR A 274 -10.34 16.93 -13.41
CA TYR A 274 -10.63 15.84 -14.36
C TYR A 274 -10.38 16.23 -15.83
N PRO A 275 -11.02 17.28 -16.39
CA PRO A 275 -10.78 17.67 -17.77
C PRO A 275 -9.34 18.15 -18.00
N ARG A 276 -8.70 18.81 -17.02
CA ARG A 276 -7.29 19.25 -17.11
C ARG A 276 -6.34 18.07 -17.26
N ALA A 277 -6.50 17.04 -16.44
CA ALA A 277 -5.67 15.84 -16.48
C ALA A 277 -5.86 15.06 -17.79
N LEU A 278 -7.10 14.95 -18.30
CA LEU A 278 -7.36 14.31 -19.58
C LEU A 278 -6.77 15.10 -20.76
N ALA A 279 -6.89 16.43 -20.76
CA ALA A 279 -6.27 17.27 -21.78
C ALA A 279 -4.74 17.14 -21.77
N TRP A 280 -4.12 17.09 -20.57
CA TRP A 280 -2.69 16.81 -20.43
C TRP A 280 -2.29 15.46 -21.02
N SER A 281 -3.10 14.42 -20.84
CA SER A 281 -2.83 13.08 -21.39
C SER A 281 -2.95 13.08 -22.92
N ALA A 282 -3.98 13.69 -23.48
CA ALA A 282 -4.23 13.71 -24.91
C ALA A 282 -3.17 14.49 -25.70
N GLY A 283 -2.52 15.49 -25.08
CA GLY A 283 -1.41 16.22 -25.71
C GLY A 283 -0.08 15.47 -25.74
N ARG A 284 -0.04 14.21 -25.30
CA ARG A 284 1.16 13.36 -25.26
C ARG A 284 1.08 12.13 -26.16
N ASP A 285 -0.09 11.85 -26.74
CA ASP A 285 -0.30 10.85 -27.79
C ASP A 285 0.09 11.44 -29.16
#